data_AF-A0A936BTS6-F1
#
_entry.id   AF-A0A936BTS6-F1
#
_cell.length_a   1.000
_cell.length_b   1.000
_cell.length_c   1.000
_cell.angle_alpha   90.00
_cell.angle_beta   90.00
_cell.angle_gamma   90.00
#
_symmetry.space_group_name_H-M   'P 1'
#
loop_
_entity.id
_entity.type
_entity.pdbx_description
1 polymer ?
#
loop_
_entity_poly.entity_id
_entity_poly.type
_entity_poly.pdbx_seq_one_letter_code
_entity_poly.pdbx_strand_id
1 'polypeptide(L)'
;MKQLVIIGAGGFGREVLDWARQSEACGRDWLVKGFIDDNPRALDAGPADAPWLGPILGHVPAADEVFICAIGQVAAKRRCVKEVRRNGGVFTRVIHRTAVVGSEVELGEGVILCPHSVVTSRARLGAFVAVNLHSTVAHDAVVGDWCQLHCHVDVTGGVVIGEGVLVGSHASILPGVKVGAGAVIGAGSVVMREVAAGTTVFGSPARPYAAAAPQETAARVTEGAAARAGDAAARVTESAEDRAGDAAARVTEGAEDRAGERTNHG
;
A
#
# COMPACT_ATOMS: atom_id res chain seq x y z
N MET A 1 -7.08 9.86 30.60
CA MET A 1 -7.37 9.42 29.22
C MET A 1 -6.13 9.67 28.39
N LYS A 2 -5.68 8.71 27.58
CA LYS A 2 -4.49 8.85 26.75
C LYS A 2 -4.81 9.55 25.43
N GLN A 3 -3.78 9.98 24.71
CA GLN A 3 -3.85 10.63 23.41
C GLN A 3 -3.25 9.71 22.35
N LEU A 4 -4.07 9.20 21.44
CA LEU A 4 -3.63 8.35 20.35
C LEU A 4 -3.02 9.19 19.23
N VAL A 5 -1.75 8.94 18.95
CA VAL A 5 -1.01 9.48 17.81
C VAL A 5 -0.84 8.39 16.75
N ILE A 6 -1.26 8.69 15.52
CA ILE A 6 -1.15 7.76 14.39
C ILE A 6 0.15 8.06 13.63
N ILE A 7 1.00 7.06 13.47
CA ILE A 7 2.24 7.17 12.69
C ILE A 7 1.94 6.79 11.24
N GLY A 8 2.18 7.73 10.33
CA GLY A 8 1.89 7.60 8.91
C GLY A 8 0.49 8.12 8.55
N ALA A 9 0.44 9.14 7.70
CA ALA A 9 -0.78 9.82 7.25
C ALA A 9 -1.15 9.50 5.79
N GLY A 10 -0.57 8.43 5.23
CA GLY A 10 -0.94 7.90 3.91
C GLY A 10 -2.35 7.30 3.87
N GLY A 11 -2.69 6.59 2.78
CA GLY A 11 -4.01 5.97 2.60
C GLY A 11 -4.44 5.09 3.77
N PHE A 12 -3.57 4.16 4.18
CA PHE A 12 -3.83 3.29 5.33
C PHE A 12 -3.92 4.05 6.66
N GLY A 13 -3.16 5.15 6.83
CA GLY A 13 -3.27 6.02 7.99
C GLY A 13 -4.65 6.64 8.15
N ARG A 14 -5.24 7.11 7.04
CA ARG A 14 -6.60 7.67 7.03
C ARG A 14 -7.66 6.63 7.35
N GLU A 15 -7.51 5.40 6.85
CA GLU A 15 -8.40 4.31 7.22
C GLU A 15 -8.27 3.96 8.71
N VAL A 16 -7.04 3.89 9.23
CA VAL A 16 -6.78 3.62 10.66
C VAL A 16 -7.37 4.71 11.56
N LEU A 17 -7.42 5.97 11.12
CA LEU A 17 -8.13 7.03 11.84
C LEU A 17 -9.63 6.72 12.00
N ASP A 18 -10.29 6.34 10.91
CA ASP A 18 -11.72 6.01 10.96
C ASP A 18 -11.97 4.80 11.85
N TRP A 19 -11.14 3.76 11.73
CA TRP A 19 -11.27 2.57 12.56
C TRP A 19 -10.92 2.83 14.03
N ALA A 20 -9.94 3.71 14.30
CA ALA A 20 -9.62 4.13 15.65
C ALA A 20 -10.82 4.83 16.30
N ARG A 21 -11.49 5.74 15.59
CA ARG A 21 -12.72 6.38 16.09
C ARG A 21 -13.86 5.40 16.34
N GLN A 22 -13.90 4.32 15.57
CA GLN A 22 -14.92 3.27 15.67
C GLN A 22 -14.55 2.15 16.67
N SER A 23 -13.34 2.17 17.24
CA SER A 23 -12.88 1.23 18.26
C SER A 23 -13.58 1.51 19.60
N GLU A 24 -13.88 0.47 20.36
CA GLU A 24 -14.41 0.60 21.72
C GLU A 24 -13.45 1.33 22.68
N ALA A 25 -12.15 1.31 22.38
CA ALA A 25 -11.14 2.00 23.19
C ALA A 25 -11.20 3.53 23.02
N CYS A 26 -11.77 4.02 21.90
CA CYS A 26 -11.92 5.45 21.66
C CYS A 26 -12.99 6.04 22.59
N GLY A 27 -12.61 7.09 23.32
CA GLY A 27 -13.46 7.72 24.35
C GLY A 27 -13.47 6.99 25.69
N ARG A 28 -12.84 5.81 25.79
CA ARG A 28 -12.66 5.07 27.05
C ARG A 28 -11.21 5.12 27.52
N ASP A 29 -10.30 4.64 26.67
CA ASP A 29 -8.88 4.51 26.99
C ASP A 29 -8.08 5.68 26.41
N TRP A 30 -8.42 6.11 25.20
CA TRP A 30 -7.74 7.19 24.48
C TRP A 30 -8.68 7.99 23.56
N LEU A 31 -8.24 9.18 23.16
CA LEU A 31 -8.82 9.97 22.08
C LEU A 31 -7.78 10.18 20.98
N VAL A 32 -8.22 10.28 19.73
CA VAL A 32 -7.29 10.57 18.64
C VAL A 32 -6.79 12.02 18.76
N LYS A 33 -5.47 12.20 18.80
CA LYS A 33 -4.80 13.50 18.84
C LYS A 33 -4.43 14.01 17.46
N GLY A 34 -4.02 13.12 16.56
CA GLY A 34 -3.54 13.47 15.22
C GLY A 34 -2.51 12.50 14.69
N PHE A 35 -1.73 12.96 13.71
CA PHE A 35 -0.76 12.15 13.00
C PHE A 35 0.66 12.68 13.15
N ILE A 36 1.64 11.78 13.05
CA ILE A 36 3.03 12.15 12.73
C ILE A 36 3.41 11.52 11.39
N ASP A 37 4.02 12.31 10.52
CA ASP A 37 4.44 11.90 9.17
C ASP A 37 5.62 12.76 8.71
N ASP A 38 6.65 12.16 8.14
CA ASP A 38 7.83 12.88 7.64
C ASP A 38 7.52 13.74 6.40
N ASN A 39 6.42 13.46 5.69
CA ASN A 39 5.89 14.33 4.67
C ASN A 39 4.87 15.31 5.29
N PRO A 40 5.20 16.62 5.42
CA PRO A 40 4.31 17.61 6.03
C PRO A 40 3.02 17.84 5.22
N ARG A 41 2.99 17.41 3.95
CA ARG A 41 1.84 17.49 3.06
C ARG A 41 0.98 16.22 3.04
N ALA A 42 1.29 15.22 3.86
CA ALA A 42 0.57 13.94 3.87
C ALA A 42 -0.92 14.11 4.23
N LEU A 43 -1.28 15.20 4.90
CA LEU A 43 -2.64 15.58 5.28
C LEU A 43 -3.11 16.87 4.61
N ASP A 44 -2.60 17.22 3.43
CA ASP A 44 -3.22 18.31 2.65
C ASP A 44 -4.68 17.91 2.36
N ALA A 45 -5.64 18.65 2.93
CA ALA A 45 -7.07 18.30 3.02
C ALA A 45 -7.45 17.15 4.00
N GLY A 46 -6.64 16.92 5.03
CA GLY A 46 -6.93 16.01 6.13
C GLY A 46 -8.04 16.52 7.08
N PRO A 47 -8.54 15.66 7.98
CA PRO A 47 -9.59 16.02 8.91
C PRO A 47 -9.09 17.06 9.94
N ALA A 48 -9.91 18.09 10.18
CA ALA A 48 -9.57 19.21 11.06
C ALA A 48 -9.32 18.77 12.52
N ASP A 49 -9.94 17.69 12.95
CA ASP A 49 -9.89 17.14 14.31
C ASP A 49 -8.80 16.06 14.50
N ALA A 50 -8.01 15.76 13.47
CA ALA A 50 -6.82 14.93 13.57
C ALA A 50 -5.68 15.54 12.72
N PRO A 51 -5.05 16.62 13.21
CA PRO A 51 -4.05 17.39 12.47
C PRO A 51 -2.71 16.65 12.34
N TRP A 52 -1.83 17.18 11.49
CA TRP A 52 -0.41 16.83 11.48
C TRP A 52 0.28 17.46 12.69
N LEU A 53 0.94 16.63 13.49
CA LEU A 53 1.59 17.02 14.76
C LEU A 53 3.10 17.23 14.59
N GLY A 54 3.68 16.80 13.48
CA GLY A 54 5.12 16.87 13.26
C GLY A 54 5.68 15.70 12.44
N PRO A 55 6.99 15.75 12.14
CA PRO A 55 7.70 14.62 11.56
C PRO A 55 7.74 13.44 12.53
N ILE A 56 7.93 12.23 11.99
CA ILE A 56 8.16 11.04 12.79
C ILE A 56 9.56 11.14 13.41
N LEU A 57 10.53 11.55 12.61
CA LEU A 57 11.90 11.73 13.03
C LEU A 57 12.00 12.86 14.07
N GLY A 58 12.49 12.53 15.27
CA GLY A 58 12.65 13.50 16.36
C GLY A 58 11.37 13.83 17.13
N HIS A 59 10.24 13.14 16.88
CA HIS A 59 9.05 13.29 17.72
C HIS A 59 9.38 12.91 19.16
N VAL A 60 9.02 13.77 20.12
CA VAL A 60 9.19 13.54 21.56
C VAL A 60 7.82 13.23 22.16
N PRO A 61 7.55 11.96 22.53
CA PRO A 61 6.29 11.55 23.13
C PRO A 61 5.96 12.33 24.40
N ALA A 62 4.74 12.85 24.48
CA ALA A 62 4.20 13.35 25.75
C ALA A 62 3.81 12.16 26.66
N ALA A 63 3.78 12.37 27.98
CA ALA A 63 3.53 11.30 28.95
C ALA A 63 2.13 10.65 28.82
N ASP A 64 1.18 11.36 28.23
CA ASP A 64 -0.17 10.89 27.96
C ASP A 64 -0.36 10.37 26.53
N GLU A 65 0.68 10.36 25.68
CA GLU A 65 0.59 9.82 24.32
C GLU A 65 0.75 8.30 24.27
N VAL A 66 -0.03 7.70 23.38
CA VAL A 66 0.13 6.32 22.91
C VAL A 66 0.11 6.30 21.40
N PHE A 67 0.75 5.33 20.78
CA PHE A 67 1.00 5.34 19.35
C PHE A 67 0.40 4.11 18.66
N ILE A 68 -0.01 4.29 17.41
CA ILE A 68 -0.30 3.20 16.47
C ILE A 68 0.42 3.46 15.16
N CYS A 69 1.04 2.43 14.57
CA CYS A 69 1.79 2.59 13.32
C CYS A 69 1.01 2.08 12.10
N ALA A 70 0.52 3.03 11.30
CA ALA A 70 -0.29 2.81 10.11
C ALA A 70 0.55 2.88 8.82
N ILE A 71 1.71 2.20 8.81
CA ILE A 71 2.60 2.10 7.64
C ILE A 71 2.60 0.65 7.15
N GLY A 72 2.11 0.37 5.93
CA GLY A 72 2.04 -1.01 5.41
C GLY A 72 3.40 -1.64 5.10
N GLN A 73 4.37 -0.85 4.62
CA GLN A 73 5.68 -1.39 4.25
C GLN A 73 6.50 -1.75 5.52
N VAL A 74 6.79 -3.05 5.71
CA VAL A 74 7.40 -3.58 6.94
C VAL A 74 8.72 -2.90 7.31
N ALA A 75 9.60 -2.65 6.35
CA ALA A 75 10.88 -1.98 6.60
C ALA A 75 10.69 -0.55 7.13
N ALA A 76 9.82 0.25 6.49
CA ALA A 76 9.48 1.59 6.94
C ALA A 76 8.77 1.57 8.30
N LYS A 77 7.80 0.67 8.50
CA LYS A 77 7.11 0.47 9.78
C LYS A 77 8.09 0.24 10.92
N ARG A 78 9.04 -0.69 10.76
CA ARG A 78 10.08 -0.97 11.76
C ARG A 78 10.95 0.24 12.09
N ARG A 79 11.37 0.98 11.06
CA ARG A 79 12.17 2.20 11.23
C ARG A 79 11.42 3.23 12.07
N CYS A 80 10.17 3.52 11.72
CA CYS A 80 9.35 4.51 12.41
C CYS A 80 9.03 4.08 13.86
N VAL A 81 8.65 2.82 14.07
CA VAL A 81 8.40 2.28 15.41
C VAL A 81 9.65 2.35 16.27
N LYS A 82 10.82 1.97 15.74
CA LYS A 82 12.09 2.03 16.45
C LYS A 82 12.41 3.45 16.92
N GLU A 83 12.18 4.44 16.06
CA GLU A 83 12.42 5.86 16.37
C GLU A 83 11.53 6.35 17.52
N VAL A 84 10.22 6.15 17.41
CA VAL A 84 9.26 6.57 18.44
C VAL A 84 9.51 5.83 19.76
N ARG A 85 9.82 4.53 19.71
CA ARG A 85 10.14 3.74 20.91
C ARG A 85 11.43 4.21 21.58
N ARG A 86 12.45 4.58 20.80
CA ARG A 86 13.71 5.13 21.33
C ARG A 86 13.47 6.42 22.15
N ASN A 87 12.46 7.20 21.77
CA ASN A 87 12.07 8.43 22.47
C ASN A 87 11.06 8.18 23.61
N GLY A 88 10.82 6.92 23.99
CA GLY A 88 9.93 6.55 25.10
C GLY A 88 8.46 6.34 24.71
N GLY A 89 8.16 6.27 23.41
CA GLY A 89 6.80 6.06 22.93
C GLY A 89 6.26 4.67 23.25
N VAL A 90 5.00 4.62 23.67
CA VAL A 90 4.28 3.38 24.02
C VAL A 90 3.22 3.08 22.97
N PHE A 91 3.17 1.84 22.48
CA PHE A 91 2.25 1.45 21.43
C PHE A 91 0.98 0.81 21.99
N THR A 92 -0.16 1.17 21.42
CA THR A 92 -1.45 0.56 21.72
C THR A 92 -1.92 -0.30 20.54
N ARG A 93 -3.08 -0.93 20.71
CA ARG A 93 -3.76 -1.69 19.66
C ARG A 93 -4.95 -0.88 19.15
N VAL A 94 -5.28 -1.07 17.88
CA VAL A 94 -6.53 -0.56 17.31
C VAL A 94 -7.35 -1.75 16.86
N ILE A 95 -8.47 -1.99 17.55
CA ILE A 95 -9.37 -3.10 17.27
C ILE A 95 -10.71 -2.49 16.89
N HIS A 96 -11.09 -2.62 15.62
CA HIS A 96 -12.37 -2.12 15.15
C HIS A 96 -13.53 -2.84 15.87
N ARG A 97 -14.63 -2.14 16.19
CA ARG A 97 -15.78 -2.73 16.91
C ARG A 97 -16.44 -3.94 16.23
N THR A 98 -16.26 -4.11 14.93
CA THR A 98 -16.78 -5.28 14.18
C THR A 98 -15.75 -6.40 14.04
N ALA A 99 -14.52 -6.21 14.51
CA ALA A 99 -13.56 -7.30 14.58
C ALA A 99 -13.99 -8.28 15.67
N VAL A 100 -13.87 -9.57 15.38
CA VAL A 100 -14.19 -10.64 16.33
C VAL A 100 -12.89 -11.20 16.87
N VAL A 101 -12.72 -11.15 18.19
CA VAL A 101 -11.60 -11.79 18.90
C VAL A 101 -12.21 -12.84 19.81
N GLY A 102 -11.92 -14.12 19.55
CA GLY A 102 -12.44 -15.20 20.37
C GLY A 102 -11.55 -15.52 21.58
N SER A 103 -11.76 -16.70 22.13
CA SER A 103 -11.21 -17.10 23.44
C SER A 103 -9.72 -17.38 23.39
N GLU A 104 -9.02 -17.04 24.48
CA GLU A 104 -7.59 -17.38 24.68
C GLU A 104 -6.67 -16.82 23.56
N VAL A 105 -7.10 -15.78 22.84
CA VAL A 105 -6.29 -15.12 21.82
C VAL A 105 -5.27 -14.19 22.47
N GLU A 106 -4.03 -14.24 21.98
CA GLU A 106 -2.96 -13.33 22.38
C GLU A 106 -2.67 -12.34 21.26
N LEU A 107 -2.75 -11.05 21.57
CA LEU A 107 -2.45 -9.96 20.64
C LEU A 107 -1.22 -9.19 21.10
N GLY A 108 -0.23 -9.04 20.23
CA GLY A 108 0.95 -8.21 20.48
C GLY A 108 0.63 -6.73 20.61
N GLU A 109 1.64 -5.93 20.96
CA GLU A 109 1.55 -4.46 20.87
C GLU A 109 1.39 -4.01 19.42
N GLY A 110 0.78 -2.85 19.18
CA GLY A 110 0.70 -2.27 17.83
C GLY A 110 -0.16 -3.05 16.82
N VAL A 111 -0.92 -4.06 17.27
CA VAL A 111 -1.83 -4.83 16.42
C VAL A 111 -2.97 -3.94 15.92
N ILE A 112 -3.29 -4.08 14.63
CA ILE A 112 -4.45 -3.46 14.00
C ILE A 112 -5.38 -4.56 13.50
N LEU A 113 -6.61 -4.61 14.04
CA LEU A 113 -7.68 -5.47 13.55
C LEU A 113 -8.72 -4.59 12.85
N CYS A 114 -8.76 -4.70 11.52
CA CYS A 114 -9.64 -3.91 10.66
C CYS A 114 -11.09 -4.41 10.72
N PRO A 115 -12.06 -3.66 10.14
CA PRO A 115 -13.45 -4.09 10.09
C PRO A 115 -13.65 -5.53 9.59
N HIS A 116 -14.48 -6.26 10.32
CA HIS A 116 -14.86 -7.65 10.03
C HIS A 116 -13.69 -8.64 9.95
N SER A 117 -12.51 -8.26 10.45
CA SER A 117 -11.45 -9.23 10.69
C SER A 117 -11.83 -10.17 11.84
N VAL A 118 -11.39 -11.42 11.76
CA VAL A 118 -11.75 -12.45 12.74
C VAL A 118 -10.48 -13.15 13.22
N VAL A 119 -10.25 -13.16 14.53
CA VAL A 119 -9.23 -13.98 15.18
C VAL A 119 -9.96 -14.93 16.10
N THR A 120 -9.95 -16.24 15.80
CA THR A 120 -10.87 -17.18 16.44
C THR A 120 -10.40 -17.63 17.83
N SER A 121 -9.78 -18.79 17.99
CA SER A 121 -9.49 -19.39 19.31
C SER A 121 -8.02 -19.75 19.46
N ARG A 122 -7.40 -19.40 20.59
CA ARG A 122 -5.99 -19.74 20.92
C ARG A 122 -4.95 -19.28 19.89
N ALA A 123 -5.33 -18.37 19.00
CA ALA A 123 -4.42 -17.79 18.03
C ALA A 123 -3.48 -16.79 18.73
N ARG A 124 -2.24 -16.69 18.21
CA ARG A 124 -1.23 -15.77 18.71
C ARG A 124 -0.79 -14.84 17.58
N LEU A 125 -0.99 -13.55 17.75
CA LEU A 125 -0.52 -12.52 16.84
C LEU A 125 0.62 -11.76 17.51
N GLY A 126 1.76 -11.70 16.84
CA GLY A 126 2.93 -10.96 17.25
C GLY A 126 2.71 -9.44 17.25
N ALA A 127 3.76 -8.71 17.59
CA ALA A 127 3.75 -7.26 17.62
C ALA A 127 3.59 -6.67 16.20
N PHE A 128 2.84 -5.57 16.08
CA PHE A 128 2.70 -4.78 14.85
C PHE A 128 2.10 -5.52 13.64
N VAL A 129 1.37 -6.61 13.91
CA VAL A 129 0.58 -7.33 12.91
C VAL A 129 -0.64 -6.51 12.50
N ALA A 130 -0.96 -6.50 11.21
CA ALA A 130 -2.22 -5.97 10.70
C ALA A 130 -3.04 -7.12 10.11
N VAL A 131 -4.28 -7.27 10.58
CA VAL A 131 -5.28 -8.16 9.99
C VAL A 131 -6.32 -7.30 9.30
N ASN A 132 -6.24 -7.24 7.97
CA ASN A 132 -7.04 -6.30 7.19
C ASN A 132 -8.50 -6.76 7.03
N LEU A 133 -9.27 -5.94 6.32
CA LEU A 133 -10.71 -6.07 6.12
C LEU A 133 -11.10 -7.50 5.73
N HIS A 134 -12.04 -8.09 6.46
CA HIS A 134 -12.58 -9.43 6.19
C HIS A 134 -11.56 -10.57 6.21
N SER A 135 -10.40 -10.39 6.84
CA SER A 135 -9.39 -11.45 6.95
C SER A 135 -9.54 -12.24 8.24
N THR A 136 -9.26 -13.55 8.16
CA THR A 136 -9.44 -14.49 9.25
C THR A 136 -8.11 -15.09 9.68
N VAL A 137 -7.89 -15.18 10.99
CA VAL A 137 -6.87 -16.00 11.64
C VAL A 137 -7.58 -17.04 12.49
N ALA A 138 -7.57 -18.28 12.02
CA ALA A 138 -8.29 -19.38 12.63
C ALA A 138 -7.56 -19.95 13.86
N HIS A 139 -8.10 -21.05 14.38
CA HIS A 139 -7.71 -21.55 15.69
C HIS A 139 -6.28 -22.07 15.71
N ASP A 140 -5.60 -21.90 16.85
CA ASP A 140 -4.23 -22.38 17.09
C ASP A 140 -3.16 -21.83 16.11
N ALA A 141 -3.51 -20.83 15.30
CA ALA A 141 -2.58 -20.21 14.37
C ALA A 141 -1.61 -19.26 15.09
N VAL A 142 -0.37 -19.21 14.61
CA VAL A 142 0.68 -18.34 15.13
C VAL A 142 1.15 -17.42 14.01
N VAL A 143 1.02 -16.11 14.20
CA VAL A 143 1.46 -15.08 13.26
C VAL A 143 2.56 -14.26 13.91
N GLY A 144 3.77 -14.32 13.34
CA GLY A 144 4.94 -13.59 13.83
C GLY A 144 4.80 -12.07 13.71
N ASP A 145 5.73 -11.36 14.34
CA ASP A 145 5.72 -9.90 14.38
C ASP A 145 5.75 -9.28 12.97
N TRP A 146 5.20 -8.07 12.84
CA TRP A 146 5.23 -7.23 11.64
C TRP A 146 4.48 -7.75 10.42
N CYS A 147 3.83 -8.91 10.50
CA CYS A 147 3.08 -9.48 9.39
C CYS A 147 1.96 -8.55 8.90
N GLN A 148 1.77 -8.51 7.58
CA GLN A 148 0.69 -7.76 6.94
C GLN A 148 -0.24 -8.75 6.23
N LEU A 149 -1.40 -9.02 6.82
CA LEU A 149 -2.45 -9.81 6.19
C LEU A 149 -3.40 -8.85 5.50
N HIS A 150 -3.38 -8.79 4.17
CA HIS A 150 -4.25 -7.89 3.39
C HIS A 150 -5.71 -8.38 3.40
N CYS A 151 -6.59 -7.71 2.65
CA CYS A 151 -8.03 -7.95 2.72
C CYS A 151 -8.42 -9.37 2.25
N HIS A 152 -9.44 -9.95 2.88
CA HIS A 152 -9.96 -11.27 2.51
C HIS A 152 -8.90 -12.38 2.53
N VAL A 153 -7.99 -12.35 3.50
CA VAL A 153 -6.99 -13.40 3.70
C VAL A 153 -7.52 -14.46 4.65
N ASP A 154 -7.35 -15.73 4.30
CA ASP A 154 -7.70 -16.87 5.15
C ASP A 154 -6.45 -17.55 5.69
N VAL A 155 -6.11 -17.28 6.96
CA VAL A 155 -5.13 -18.06 7.72
C VAL A 155 -5.90 -19.15 8.48
N THR A 156 -5.81 -20.39 8.02
CA THR A 156 -6.59 -21.50 8.58
C THR A 156 -5.92 -22.15 9.80
N GLY A 157 -6.55 -23.18 10.37
CA GLY A 157 -6.20 -23.73 11.69
C GLY A 157 -4.76 -24.25 11.76
N GLY A 158 -4.06 -23.90 12.84
CA GLY A 158 -2.70 -24.36 13.13
C GLY A 158 -1.62 -23.85 12.17
N VAL A 159 -1.92 -22.86 11.33
CA VAL A 159 -0.93 -22.24 10.44
C VAL A 159 0.12 -21.48 11.26
N VAL A 160 1.38 -21.57 10.85
CA VAL A 160 2.49 -20.82 11.47
C VAL A 160 3.10 -19.88 10.43
N ILE A 161 2.99 -18.58 10.65
CA ILE A 161 3.54 -17.53 9.80
C ILE A 161 4.73 -16.89 10.52
N GLY A 162 5.90 -16.92 9.90
CA GLY A 162 7.10 -16.28 10.41
C GLY A 162 7.02 -14.76 10.37
N GLU A 163 7.98 -14.11 11.03
CA GLU A 163 8.05 -12.66 11.14
C GLU A 163 8.09 -11.94 9.78
N GLY A 164 7.38 -10.82 9.66
CA GLY A 164 7.48 -9.90 8.52
C GLY A 164 6.92 -10.43 7.21
N VAL A 165 6.08 -11.46 7.25
CA VAL A 165 5.42 -12.00 6.05
C VAL A 165 4.34 -11.05 5.56
N LEU A 166 4.26 -10.90 4.24
CA LEU A 166 3.15 -10.22 3.57
C LEU A 166 2.25 -11.27 2.95
N VAL A 167 0.95 -11.21 3.27
CA VAL A 167 -0.08 -12.05 2.64
C VAL A 167 -1.01 -11.15 1.85
N GLY A 168 -0.94 -11.27 0.52
CA GLY A 168 -1.72 -10.47 -0.41
C GLY A 168 -3.20 -10.79 -0.36
N SER A 169 -4.03 -9.86 -0.84
CA SER A 169 -5.49 -9.96 -0.72
C SER A 169 -6.03 -11.23 -1.38
N HIS A 170 -7.09 -11.80 -0.82
CA HIS A 170 -7.72 -13.02 -1.33
C HIS A 170 -6.81 -14.27 -1.35
N ALA A 171 -5.72 -14.29 -0.57
CA ALA A 171 -4.90 -15.47 -0.42
C ALA A 171 -5.40 -16.35 0.74
N SER A 172 -5.30 -17.67 0.58
CA SER A 172 -5.65 -18.65 1.60
C SER A 172 -4.46 -19.55 1.91
N ILE A 173 -4.19 -19.76 3.19
CA ILE A 173 -3.13 -20.64 3.70
C ILE A 173 -3.80 -21.83 4.38
N LEU A 174 -3.59 -23.04 3.82
CA LEU A 174 -4.25 -24.26 4.28
C LEU A 174 -3.76 -24.76 5.65
N PRO A 175 -4.53 -25.62 6.34
CA PRO A 175 -4.28 -25.94 7.74
C PRO A 175 -2.89 -26.53 7.97
N GLY A 176 -2.27 -26.14 9.09
CA GLY A 176 -0.96 -26.64 9.52
C GLY A 176 0.24 -26.21 8.66
N VAL A 177 0.04 -25.41 7.62
CA VAL A 177 1.13 -24.92 6.75
C VAL A 177 2.03 -23.97 7.52
N LYS A 178 3.35 -24.07 7.27
CA LYS A 178 4.36 -23.15 7.78
C LYS A 178 4.83 -22.21 6.67
N VAL A 179 4.82 -20.91 6.94
CA VAL A 179 5.33 -19.85 6.07
C VAL A 179 6.55 -19.23 6.73
N GLY A 180 7.71 -19.31 6.09
CA GLY A 180 8.96 -18.79 6.61
C GLY A 180 8.97 -17.26 6.69
N ALA A 181 9.80 -16.72 7.59
CA ALA A 181 9.93 -15.29 7.83
C ALA A 181 10.27 -14.51 6.53
N GLY A 182 9.69 -13.32 6.38
CA GLY A 182 9.90 -12.43 5.23
C GLY A 182 9.38 -12.96 3.89
N ALA A 183 8.65 -14.08 3.88
CA ALA A 183 8.01 -14.57 2.67
C ALA A 183 6.91 -13.61 2.19
N VAL A 184 6.59 -13.70 0.89
CA VAL A 184 5.50 -12.95 0.26
C VAL A 184 4.54 -13.94 -0.39
N ILE A 185 3.30 -13.94 0.09
CA ILE A 185 2.20 -14.68 -0.53
C ILE A 185 1.47 -13.72 -1.45
N GLY A 186 1.50 -13.98 -2.75
CA GLY A 186 0.82 -13.16 -3.75
C GLY A 186 -0.69 -13.14 -3.57
N ALA A 187 -1.33 -12.06 -4.03
CA ALA A 187 -2.80 -11.97 -4.02
C ALA A 187 -3.44 -13.15 -4.78
N GLY A 188 -4.57 -13.64 -4.27
CA GLY A 188 -5.30 -14.76 -4.86
C GLY A 188 -4.61 -16.13 -4.74
N SER A 189 -3.53 -16.26 -3.96
CA SER A 189 -2.76 -17.50 -3.90
C SER A 189 -3.36 -18.51 -2.93
N VAL A 190 -3.29 -19.80 -3.28
CA VAL A 190 -3.70 -20.91 -2.40
C VAL A 190 -2.46 -21.69 -1.96
N VAL A 191 -2.02 -21.45 -0.72
CA VAL A 191 -0.79 -22.03 -0.16
C VAL A 191 -1.11 -23.38 0.46
N MET A 192 -0.69 -24.45 -0.22
CA MET A 192 -0.95 -25.84 0.17
C MET A 192 0.25 -26.55 0.79
N ARG A 193 1.42 -25.92 0.80
CA ARG A 193 2.70 -26.50 1.22
C ARG A 193 3.53 -25.45 1.94
N GLU A 194 4.52 -25.90 2.71
CA GLU A 194 5.44 -25.00 3.39
C GLU A 194 6.12 -24.05 2.40
N VAL A 195 6.31 -22.80 2.84
CA VAL A 195 6.98 -21.74 2.07
C VAL A 195 8.26 -21.40 2.79
N ALA A 196 9.40 -21.48 2.10
CA ALA A 196 10.69 -21.14 2.68
C ALA A 196 10.79 -19.63 3.00
N ALA A 197 11.64 -19.28 3.96
CA ALA A 197 11.88 -17.89 4.34
C ALA A 197 12.33 -17.04 3.14
N GLY A 198 11.88 -15.78 3.10
CA GLY A 198 12.18 -14.83 2.02
C GLY A 198 11.64 -15.22 0.64
N THR A 199 10.88 -16.30 0.52
CA THR A 199 10.34 -16.77 -0.76
C THR A 199 9.07 -16.02 -1.12
N THR A 200 8.95 -15.62 -2.38
CA THR A 200 7.70 -15.13 -2.93
C THR A 200 6.98 -16.27 -3.64
N VAL A 201 5.68 -16.45 -3.39
CA VAL A 201 4.85 -17.45 -4.06
C VAL A 201 3.60 -16.83 -4.67
N PHE A 202 3.13 -17.38 -5.81
CA PHE A 202 1.89 -16.96 -6.46
C PHE A 202 1.09 -18.15 -6.97
N GLY A 203 -0.23 -17.95 -7.12
CA GLY A 203 -1.13 -18.83 -7.87
C GLY A 203 -1.89 -19.85 -7.03
N SER A 204 -2.69 -20.67 -7.72
CA SER A 204 -3.46 -21.78 -7.13
C SER A 204 -3.21 -23.04 -7.97
N PRO A 205 -2.40 -23.99 -7.48
CA PRO A 205 -1.69 -23.96 -6.20
C PRO A 205 -0.51 -22.98 -6.20
N ALA A 206 -0.20 -22.41 -5.03
CA ALA A 206 0.92 -21.47 -4.90
C ALA A 206 2.26 -22.13 -5.23
N ARG A 207 3.10 -21.44 -6.00
CA ARG A 207 4.43 -21.88 -6.41
C ARG A 207 5.46 -20.76 -6.22
N PRO A 208 6.72 -21.08 -5.90
CA PRO A 208 7.79 -20.09 -5.88
C PRO A 208 7.84 -19.29 -7.18
N TYR A 209 7.84 -17.97 -7.03
CA TYR A 209 8.02 -17.04 -8.12
C TYR A 209 9.50 -16.66 -8.18
N ALA A 210 10.19 -17.18 -9.18
CA ALA A 210 11.48 -16.64 -9.56
C ALA A 210 11.20 -15.37 -10.38
N ALA A 211 11.54 -14.20 -9.83
CA ALA A 211 11.67 -13.03 -10.66
C ALA A 211 12.67 -13.35 -11.77
N ALA A 212 12.37 -13.00 -13.01
CA ALA A 212 13.37 -13.06 -14.08
C ALA A 212 14.60 -12.28 -13.60
N ALA A 213 15.80 -12.83 -13.83
CA ALA A 213 17.04 -12.11 -13.55
C ALA A 213 16.96 -10.71 -14.21
N PRO A 214 17.55 -9.65 -13.63
CA PRO A 214 17.49 -8.28 -14.17
C PRO A 214 18.13 -8.09 -15.58
N GLN A 215 18.45 -9.14 -16.30
CA GLN A 215 19.10 -9.11 -17.60
C GLN A 215 18.10 -9.56 -18.69
N GLU A 216 17.37 -8.60 -19.25
CA GLU A 216 16.86 -8.61 -20.66
C GLU A 216 15.78 -7.52 -20.89
N THR A 217 15.14 -7.00 -19.85
CA THR A 217 14.08 -5.98 -20.02
C THR A 217 14.62 -4.63 -20.50
N ALA A 218 15.85 -4.26 -20.12
CA ALA A 218 16.46 -3.00 -20.57
C ALA A 218 16.72 -2.98 -22.10
N ALA A 219 17.18 -4.08 -22.68
CA ALA A 219 17.50 -4.16 -24.11
C ALA A 219 16.24 -4.12 -25.00
N ARG A 220 15.15 -4.77 -24.58
CA ARG A 220 13.89 -4.76 -25.34
C ARG A 220 13.17 -3.40 -25.29
N VAL A 221 13.34 -2.64 -24.21
CA VAL A 221 12.78 -1.29 -24.11
C VAL A 221 13.59 -0.31 -24.97
N THR A 222 14.92 -0.45 -25.04
CA THR A 222 15.74 0.42 -25.91
C THR A 222 15.55 0.14 -27.39
N GLU A 223 15.41 -1.12 -27.81
CA GLU A 223 15.14 -1.47 -29.22
C GLU A 223 13.74 -1.04 -29.65
N GLY A 224 12.72 -1.24 -28.79
CA GLY A 224 11.35 -0.79 -29.06
C GLY A 224 11.19 0.74 -29.05
N ALA A 225 11.96 1.45 -28.23
CA ALA A 225 11.94 2.92 -28.19
C ALA A 225 12.66 3.54 -29.40
N ALA A 226 13.79 2.97 -29.84
CA ALA A 226 14.49 3.42 -31.05
C ALA A 226 13.65 3.21 -32.32
N ALA A 227 12.95 2.08 -32.43
CA ALA A 227 12.06 1.81 -33.57
C ALA A 227 10.86 2.77 -33.62
N ARG A 228 10.27 3.11 -32.47
CA ARG A 228 9.14 4.06 -32.39
C ARG A 228 9.55 5.52 -32.58
N ALA A 229 10.77 5.88 -32.17
CA ALA A 229 11.31 7.22 -32.42
C ALA A 229 11.61 7.45 -33.90
N GLY A 230 12.12 6.43 -34.62
CA GLY A 230 12.31 6.49 -36.07
C GLY A 230 10.99 6.64 -36.84
N ASP A 231 9.97 5.87 -36.48
CA ASP A 231 8.65 5.92 -37.13
C ASP A 231 7.88 7.24 -36.83
N ALA A 232 8.07 7.81 -35.63
CA ALA A 232 7.51 9.11 -35.27
C ALA A 232 8.22 10.27 -36.00
N ALA A 233 9.54 10.21 -36.18
CA ALA A 233 10.28 11.24 -36.91
C ALA A 233 9.89 11.27 -38.40
N ALA A 234 9.70 10.11 -39.03
CA ALA A 234 9.28 10.00 -40.43
C ALA A 234 7.88 10.60 -40.68
N ARG A 235 6.93 10.38 -39.77
CA ARG A 235 5.55 10.91 -39.89
C ARG A 235 5.46 12.42 -39.68
N VAL A 236 6.38 13.00 -38.89
CA VAL A 236 6.43 14.45 -38.69
C VAL A 236 7.03 15.16 -39.90
N THR A 237 8.00 14.55 -40.58
CA THR A 237 8.56 15.10 -41.83
C THR A 237 7.56 15.03 -42.98
N GLU A 238 6.85 13.91 -43.16
CA GLU A 238 5.79 13.79 -44.18
C GLU A 238 4.66 14.82 -43.94
N SER A 239 4.19 14.97 -42.70
CA SER A 239 3.14 15.96 -42.38
C SER A 239 3.60 17.42 -42.52
N ALA A 240 4.90 17.70 -42.44
CA ALA A 240 5.42 19.06 -42.61
C ALA A 240 5.59 19.40 -44.09
N GLU A 241 6.01 18.44 -44.91
CA GLU A 241 6.11 18.59 -46.37
C GLU A 241 4.73 18.73 -47.02
N ASP A 242 3.74 17.95 -46.60
CA ASP A 242 2.35 18.06 -47.09
C ASP A 242 1.71 19.42 -46.76
N ARG A 243 1.96 19.95 -45.56
CA ARG A 243 1.44 21.28 -45.16
C ARG A 243 2.16 22.42 -45.86
N ALA A 244 3.44 22.27 -46.18
CA ALA A 244 4.19 23.24 -46.96
C ALA A 244 3.72 23.27 -48.42
N GLY A 245 3.40 22.10 -49.00
CA GLY A 245 2.82 21.98 -50.34
C GLY A 245 1.42 22.61 -50.45
N ASP A 246 0.53 22.34 -49.49
CA ASP A 246 -0.83 22.90 -49.47
C ASP A 246 -0.83 24.42 -49.19
N ALA A 247 0.12 24.92 -48.39
CA ALA A 247 0.29 26.36 -48.19
C ALA A 247 0.83 27.09 -49.45
N ALA A 248 1.73 26.46 -50.21
CA ALA A 248 2.25 27.02 -51.45
C ALA A 248 1.17 27.07 -52.56
N ALA A 249 0.33 26.03 -52.67
CA ALA A 249 -0.76 25.97 -53.63
C ALA A 249 -1.85 27.05 -53.41
N ARG A 250 -2.18 27.34 -52.13
CA ARG A 250 -3.15 28.38 -51.79
C ARG A 250 -2.66 29.81 -52.03
N VAL A 251 -1.35 30.02 -52.00
CA VAL A 251 -0.74 31.33 -52.34
C VAL A 251 -0.73 31.55 -53.85
N THR A 252 -0.59 30.50 -54.67
CA THR A 252 -0.69 30.61 -56.13
C THR A 252 -2.13 30.82 -56.60
N GLU A 253 -3.12 30.14 -56.03
CA GLU A 253 -4.54 30.34 -56.39
C GLU A 253 -5.05 31.74 -55.98
N GLY A 254 -4.63 32.25 -54.81
CA GLY A 254 -5.00 33.61 -54.37
C GLY A 254 -4.33 34.75 -55.15
N ALA A 255 -3.26 34.47 -55.90
CA ALA A 255 -2.58 35.45 -56.76
C ALA A 255 -3.20 35.53 -58.16
N GLU A 256 -3.80 34.45 -58.66
CA GLU A 256 -4.51 34.43 -59.95
C GLU A 256 -5.89 35.09 -59.86
N ASP A 257 -6.62 34.93 -58.74
CA ASP A 257 -7.92 35.58 -58.53
C ASP A 257 -7.83 37.12 -58.40
N ARG A 258 -6.71 37.67 -57.90
CA ARG A 258 -6.51 39.12 -57.78
C ARG A 258 -5.98 39.80 -59.05
N ALA A 259 -5.64 39.02 -60.08
CA ALA A 259 -5.28 39.54 -61.40
C ALA A 259 -6.49 39.61 -62.36
N GLY A 260 -7.56 38.84 -62.11
CA GLY A 260 -8.78 38.81 -62.94
C GLY A 260 -9.83 39.91 -62.66
N GLU A 261 -9.81 40.55 -61.49
CA GLU A 261 -10.81 41.56 -61.10
C GLU A 261 -10.44 43.02 -61.45
N ARG A 262 -9.36 43.26 -62.21
CA ARG A 262 -8.96 44.60 -62.70
C ARG A 262 -9.22 44.85 -64.18
N THR A 263 -10.15 44.11 -64.79
CA THR A 263 -10.67 44.41 -66.13
C THR A 263 -12.20 44.32 -66.17
N ASN A 264 -12.86 45.15 -65.38
CA ASN A 264 -14.22 45.61 -65.70
C ASN A 264 -14.60 46.76 -64.75
N HIS A 265 -14.41 48.00 -65.20
CA HIS A 265 -15.21 49.22 -64.93
C HIS A 265 -14.35 50.47 -65.21
N GLY A 266 -14.68 51.20 -66.28
CA GLY A 266 -14.40 52.63 -66.45
C GLY A 266 -13.05 53.01 -67.03
#